data_AF-A0A1L5KF95-F1
#
_entry.id   AF-A0A1L5KF95-F1
#
_cell.length_a   1.000
_cell.length_b   1.000
_cell.length_c   1.000
_cell.angle_alpha   90.00
_cell.angle_beta   90.00
_cell.angle_gamma   90.00
#
_symmetry.space_group_name_H-M   'P 1'
#
loop_
_entity.id
_entity.type
_entity.pdbx_description
1 polymer ?
#
loop_
_entity_poly.entity_id
_entity_poly.type
_entity_poly.pdbx_seq_one_letter_code
_entity_poly.pdbx_strand_id
1 'polypeptide(L)' 'MQDKSSAAAYASDEGTEEIVIPLRPHHGMCLAYFKGEGYSNGFTAHMAEMLKIFLEGKKIRL' A
#
# COMPACT_ATOMS: atom_id res chain seq x y z
N MET A 1 13.79 -15.89 -5.98
CA MET A 1 12.84 -14.99 -6.68
C MET A 1 12.37 -13.98 -5.65
N GLN A 2 12.43 -12.69 -5.99
CA GLN A 2 12.49 -11.56 -5.04
C GLN A 2 11.28 -11.49 -4.10
N ASP A 3 11.55 -11.58 -2.81
CA ASP A 3 10.70 -11.22 -1.67
C ASP A 3 10.75 -9.70 -1.43
N LYS A 4 10.47 -8.90 -2.46
CA LYS A 4 10.25 -7.47 -2.24
C LYS A 4 8.86 -7.29 -1.66
N SER A 5 8.75 -7.50 -0.35
CA SER A 5 7.64 -6.99 0.45
C SER A 5 7.38 -5.54 0.03
N SER A 6 6.14 -5.22 -0.35
CA SER A 6 5.77 -3.91 -0.90
C SER A 6 6.07 -2.76 0.08
N ALA A 7 5.87 -3.00 1.39
CA ALA A 7 6.97 -3.11 2.35
C ALA A 7 8.14 -2.12 2.24
N ALA A 8 9.22 -2.62 1.65
CA ALA A 8 10.51 -1.96 1.67
C ALA A 8 10.60 -0.79 0.68
N ALA A 9 9.66 -0.65 -0.25
CA ALA A 9 9.69 0.43 -1.25
C ALA A 9 9.41 1.81 -0.66
N TYR A 10 8.84 1.87 0.55
CA TYR A 10 8.50 3.10 1.25
C TYR A 10 9.36 3.36 2.51
N ALA A 11 10.39 2.55 2.74
CA ALA A 11 11.34 2.78 3.83
C ALA A 11 12.33 3.90 3.45
N SER A 12 12.36 4.96 4.25
CA SER A 12 13.44 5.96 4.22
C SER A 12 14.65 5.38 4.97
N ASP A 13 15.87 5.68 4.49
CA ASP A 13 17.15 5.04 4.87
C ASP A 13 17.62 5.28 6.32
N GLU A 14 16.81 5.90 7.19
CA GLU A 14 17.22 6.23 8.56
C GLU A 14 16.38 5.47 9.59
N GLY A 15 17.09 4.73 10.44
CA GLY A 15 16.52 3.75 11.36
C GLY A 15 15.47 4.31 12.33
N THR A 16 14.47 3.48 12.61
CA THR A 16 13.45 3.62 13.67
C THR A 16 12.39 4.71 13.51
N GLU A 17 12.22 5.29 12.34
CA GLU A 17 11.06 6.15 12.05
C GLU A 17 9.85 5.31 11.61
N GLU A 18 8.70 5.57 12.21
CA GLU A 18 7.42 4.95 11.84
C GLU A 18 7.18 5.12 10.34
N ILE A 19 6.98 4.01 9.63
CA ILE A 19 6.80 4.04 8.19
C ILE A 19 5.56 4.85 7.83
N VAL A 20 5.77 5.97 7.12
CA VAL A 20 4.71 6.81 6.57
C VAL A 20 4.51 6.51 5.10
N ILE A 21 3.33 6.01 4.74
CA ILE A 21 3.04 5.61 3.35
C ILE A 21 2.62 6.83 2.54
N PRO A 22 3.35 7.19 1.46
CA PRO A 22 2.93 8.27 0.58
C PRO A 22 1.72 7.81 -0.25
N LEU A 23 0.56 8.44 -0.04
CA LEU A 23 -0.67 8.12 -0.75
C LEU A 23 -1.11 9.31 -1.59
N ARG A 24 -1.11 9.18 -2.92
CA ARG A 24 -1.60 10.29 -3.76
C ARG A 24 -3.12 10.41 -3.63
N PRO A 25 -3.70 11.64 -3.58
CA PRO A 25 -5.12 11.85 -3.26
C PRO A 25 -6.13 10.99 -4.03
N HIS A 26 -5.87 10.72 -5.32
CA HIS A 26 -6.76 9.90 -6.15
C HIS A 26 -6.81 8.42 -5.73
N HIS A 27 -5.77 7.90 -5.09
CA HIS A 27 -5.75 6.51 -4.63
C HIS A 27 -6.59 6.29 -3.37
N GLY A 28 -6.79 7.34 -2.55
CA GLY A 28 -7.68 7.26 -1.38
C GLY A 28 -9.12 6.89 -1.77
N MET A 29 -9.62 7.46 -2.88
CA MET A 29 -10.91 7.06 -3.44
C MET A 29 -10.88 5.65 -4.02
N CYS A 30 -9.86 5.30 -4.80
CA CYS A 30 -9.78 3.98 -5.42
C CYS A 30 -9.80 2.83 -4.40
N LEU A 31 -9.14 3.01 -3.24
CA LEU A 31 -9.12 2.03 -2.16
C LEU A 31 -10.50 1.81 -1.52
N ALA A 32 -11.27 2.88 -1.32
CA ALA A 32 -12.60 2.79 -0.72
C ALA A 32 -13.61 1.96 -1.54
N TYR A 33 -13.40 1.87 -2.86
CA TYR A 33 -14.28 1.16 -3.78
C TYR A 33 -13.64 -0.08 -4.42
N PHE A 34 -12.46 -0.48 -3.95
CA PHE A 34 -11.75 -1.62 -4.50
C PHE A 34 -12.49 -2.93 -4.16
N LYS A 35 -12.91 -3.68 -5.20
CA LYS A 35 -13.62 -4.96 -5.07
C LYS A 35 -12.79 -6.19 -5.48
N GLY A 36 -11.64 -5.97 -6.12
CA GLY A 36 -10.79 -7.05 -6.63
C GLY A 36 -11.28 -7.73 -7.93
N GLU A 37 -12.30 -7.19 -8.60
CA GLU A 37 -12.84 -7.75 -9.84
C GLU A 37 -12.50 -6.88 -11.06
N GLY A 38 -12.36 -7.50 -12.23
CA GLY A 38 -12.13 -6.79 -13.50
C GLY A 38 -10.69 -6.28 -13.71
N TYR A 39 -9.76 -6.63 -12.82
CA TYR A 39 -8.35 -6.27 -12.92
C TYR A 39 -7.46 -7.50 -13.10
N SER A 40 -6.19 -7.28 -13.43
CA SER A 40 -5.20 -8.36 -13.45
C SER A 40 -4.95 -8.93 -12.04
N ASN A 41 -4.53 -10.19 -11.99
CA ASN A 41 -4.23 -10.87 -10.72
C ASN A 41 -3.13 -10.14 -9.94
N GLY A 42 -2.07 -9.67 -10.63
CA GLY A 42 -0.97 -8.94 -10.00
C GLY A 42 -1.41 -7.61 -9.38
N PHE A 43 -2.26 -6.85 -10.09
CA PHE A 43 -2.83 -5.61 -9.56
C PHE A 43 -3.74 -5.88 -8.35
N THR A 44 -4.60 -6.88 -8.46
CA THR A 44 -5.54 -7.25 -7.40
C THR A 44 -4.82 -7.67 -6.12
N ALA A 45 -3.79 -8.50 -6.24
CA ALA A 45 -2.96 -8.92 -5.11
C ALA A 45 -2.26 -7.74 -4.45
N HIS A 46 -1.69 -6.83 -5.24
CA HIS A 46 -1.03 -5.63 -4.73
C HIS A 46 -2.01 -4.72 -3.96
N MET A 47 -3.19 -4.44 -4.54
CA MET A 47 -4.19 -3.59 -3.91
C MET A 47 -4.76 -4.20 -2.61
N ALA A 48 -4.92 -5.53 -2.56
CA ALA A 48 -5.33 -6.24 -1.35
C ALA A 48 -4.29 -6.12 -0.23
N GLU A 49 -3.00 -6.21 -0.56
CA GLU A 49 -1.91 -5.99 0.39
C GLU A 49 -1.91 -4.56 0.94
N MET A 50 -2.03 -3.56 0.05
CA MET A 50 -2.12 -2.15 0.46
C MET A 50 -3.33 -1.88 1.36
N LEU A 51 -4.49 -2.46 1.05
CA LEU A 51 -5.69 -2.31 1.88
C LEU A 51 -5.47 -2.88 3.28
N LYS A 52 -4.84 -4.06 3.39
CA LYS A 52 -4.50 -4.66 4.69
C LYS A 52 -3.62 -3.72 5.51
N ILE A 53 -2.59 -3.15 4.90
CA ILE A 53 -1.66 -2.22 5.56
C ILE A 53 -2.41 -0.97 6.07
N PHE A 54 -3.34 -0.42 5.30
CA PHE A 54 -4.12 0.75 5.73
C PHE A 54 -5.11 0.42 6.86
N LEU A 55 -5.74 -0.76 6.82
CA LEU A 55 -6.64 -1.21 7.89
C LEU A 55 -5.90 -1.49 9.20
N GLU A 56 -4.61 -1.81 9.15
CA GLU A 56 -3.74 -1.93 10.33
C GLU A 56 -3.36 -0.57 10.95
N GLY A 57 -3.86 0.56 10.40
CA GLY A 57 -3.70 1.89 10.97
C GLY A 57 -2.35 2.53 10.72
N LYS A 58 -1.61 2.11 9.68
CA LYS A 58 -0.35 2.77 9.30
C LYS A 58 -0.56 4.25 8.97
N LYS A 59 0.39 5.08 9.37
CA LYS A 59 0.40 6.50 9.04
C LYS A 59 0.51 6.70 7.53
N ILE A 60 -0.30 7.62 7.01
CA ILE A 60 -0.29 8.02 5.61
C ILE A 60 0.13 9.48 5.49
N ARG A 61 0.84 9.82 4.41
CA ARG A 61 1.09 11.19 3.97
C ARG A 61 0.43 11.39 2.61
N LEU A 62 -0.45 12.39 2.51
CA LEU A 62 -1.16 12.75 1.28
C LEU A 62 -0.35 13.68 0.38
#